data_AF-A0A2D9J4G4-F1
#
_entry.id   AF-A0A2D9J4G4-F1
#
_cell.length_a   1.000
_cell.length_b   1.000
_cell.length_c   1.000
_cell.angle_alpha   90.00
_cell.angle_beta   90.00
_cell.angle_gamma   90.00
#
_symmetry.space_group_name_H-M   'P 1'
#
loop_
_entity.id
_entity.type
_entity.pdbx_description
1 polymer ?
#
loop_
_entity_poly.entity_id
_entity_poly.type
_entity_poly.pdbx_seq_one_letter_code
_entity_poly.pdbx_strand_id
1 'polypeptide(L)' 'MELTVYQINAFSDQISGGNPACIIPLETWLPTETMLAFAKKNGLPETAFFIENKNTIQLRWFTP' A
#
# COMPACT_ATOMS: atom_id res chain seq x y z
N MET A 1 -12.48 -0.27 -12.18
CA MET A 1 -12.24 0.22 -10.81
C MET A 1 -10.99 1.08 -10.84
N GLU A 2 -11.07 2.28 -10.33
CA GLU A 2 -9.92 3.18 -10.18
C GLU A 2 -9.49 3.16 -8.72
N LEU A 3 -8.19 3.03 -8.46
CA LEU A 3 -7.61 3.04 -7.12
C LEU A 3 -6.66 4.22 -7.01
N THR A 4 -6.72 4.91 -5.87
CA THR A 4 -5.70 5.90 -5.54
C THR A 4 -4.46 5.18 -5.05
N VAL A 5 -3.30 5.53 -5.60
CA VAL A 5 -2.02 4.92 -5.26
C VAL A 5 -1.07 6.02 -4.82
N TYR A 6 -0.53 5.88 -3.62
CA TYR A 6 0.53 6.74 -3.13
C TYR A 6 1.83 5.96 -3.09
N GLN A 7 2.91 6.58 -3.57
CA GLN A 7 4.25 6.08 -3.34
C GLN A 7 4.95 7.02 -2.39
N ILE A 8 5.48 6.46 -1.30
CA ILE A 8 6.19 7.21 -0.26
C ILE A 8 7.55 6.58 -0.02
N ASN A 9 8.48 7.36 0.52
CA ASN A 9 9.70 6.83 1.12
C ASN A 9 9.63 7.00 2.63
N ALA A 10 9.54 5.89 3.36
CA ALA A 10 9.62 5.92 4.81
C ALA A 10 11.04 6.31 5.26
N PHE A 11 11.14 6.96 6.43
CA PHE A 11 12.40 7.32 7.08
C PHE A 11 13.29 8.31 6.30
N SER A 12 12.72 9.10 5.39
CA SER A 12 13.45 10.08 4.59
C SER A 12 12.59 11.30 4.29
N ASP A 13 13.22 12.46 4.25
CA ASP A 13 12.67 13.72 3.72
C ASP A 13 13.11 13.97 2.26
N GLN A 14 13.99 13.11 1.71
CA GLN A 14 14.46 13.17 0.33
C GLN A 14 13.81 12.09 -0.54
N ILE A 15 13.55 12.44 -1.82
CA ILE A 15 12.94 11.53 -2.82
C ILE A 15 13.84 10.34 -3.16
N SER A 16 15.16 10.48 -3.05
CA SER A 16 16.12 9.41 -3.37
C SER A 16 16.53 8.54 -2.16
N GLY A 17 16.07 8.87 -0.95
CA GLY A 17 16.44 8.17 0.28
C GLY A 17 15.29 7.34 0.88
N GLY A 18 15.59 6.62 1.97
CA GLY A 18 14.60 5.91 2.76
C GLY A 18 14.21 4.53 2.21
N ASN A 19 13.09 4.01 2.70
CA ASN A 19 12.51 2.74 2.23
C ASN A 19 11.22 3.01 1.41
N PRO A 20 11.19 2.72 0.10
CA PRO A 20 10.01 2.97 -0.72
C PRO A 20 8.88 2.00 -0.38
N ALA A 21 7.66 2.53 -0.30
CA ALA A 21 6.45 1.74 -0.10
C ALA A 21 5.29 2.26 -0.96
N CYS A 22 4.42 1.34 -1.38
CA CYS A 22 3.18 1.64 -2.07
C CYS A 22 2.02 1.59 -1.08
N ILE A 23 1.17 2.63 -1.04
CA ILE A 23 0.06 2.75 -0.09
C ILE A 23 -1.25 2.93 -0.88
N ILE A 24 -2.22 2.06 -0.61
CA ILE A 24 -3.51 2.01 -1.32
C ILE A 24 -4.66 2.05 -0.29
N PRO A 25 -5.35 3.19 -0.15
CA PRO A 25 -6.59 3.27 0.62
C PRO A 25 -7.71 2.51 -0.11
N LEU A 26 -8.55 1.80 0.65
CA LEU A 26 -9.69 1.04 0.16
C LEU A 26 -10.95 1.40 0.94
N GLU A 27 -12.10 1.35 0.28
CA GLU A 27 -13.41 1.41 0.94
C GLU A 27 -13.86 0.02 1.44
N THR A 28 -13.49 -1.03 0.70
CA THR A 28 -13.78 -2.42 1.02
C THR A 28 -12.60 -3.32 0.64
N TRP A 29 -12.45 -4.46 1.31
CA TRP A 29 -11.33 -5.36 1.04
C TRP A 29 -11.45 -5.97 -0.35
N LEU A 30 -10.37 -5.88 -1.12
CA LEU A 30 -10.19 -6.65 -2.33
C LEU A 30 -9.86 -8.10 -1.98
N PRO A 31 -10.06 -9.05 -2.91
CA PRO A 31 -9.56 -10.41 -2.74
C PRO A 31 -8.04 -10.42 -2.49
N THR A 32 -7.57 -11.31 -1.62
CA THR A 32 -6.16 -11.38 -1.22
C THR A 32 -5.22 -11.56 -2.42
N GLU A 33 -5.61 -12.40 -3.37
CA GLU A 33 -4.89 -12.63 -4.62
C GLU A 33 -4.78 -11.38 -5.48
N THR A 34 -5.79 -10.50 -5.45
CA THR A 34 -5.76 -9.23 -6.16
C THR A 34 -4.78 -8.27 -5.49
N MET A 35 -4.81 -8.16 -4.15
CA MET A 35 -3.85 -7.34 -3.41
C MET A 35 -2.40 -7.81 -3.60
N LEU A 36 -2.17 -9.13 -3.58
CA LEU A 36 -0.86 -9.71 -3.86
C LEU A 36 -0.41 -9.44 -5.30
N ALA A 37 -1.31 -9.52 -6.29
CA ALA A 37 -1.00 -9.17 -7.67
C ALA A 37 -0.60 -7.70 -7.83
N PHE A 38 -1.26 -6.78 -7.10
CA PHE A 38 -0.86 -5.38 -7.05
C PHE A 38 0.52 -5.19 -6.43
N ALA A 39 0.82 -5.88 -5.32
CA ALA A 39 2.14 -5.85 -4.68
C ALA A 39 3.26 -6.28 -5.64
N LYS A 40 3.06 -7.42 -6.32
CA LYS A 40 3.96 -7.91 -7.38
C LYS A 40 4.17 -6.92 -8.51
N LYS A 41 3.10 -6.25 -8.95
CA LYS A 41 3.15 -5.33 -10.09
C LYS A 41 3.92 -4.06 -9.79
N ASN A 42 3.85 -3.50 -8.57
CA ASN A 42 4.59 -2.28 -8.25
C ASN A 42 6.08 -2.54 -7.98
N GLY A 43 6.45 -3.75 -7.57
CA GLY A 43 7.84 -4.17 -7.43
C GLY A 43 8.61 -3.47 -6.31
N LEU A 44 7.92 -2.80 -5.38
CA LEU A 44 8.52 -2.23 -4.17
C LEU A 44 8.65 -3.30 -3.08
N PRO A 45 9.52 -3.09 -2.07
CA PRO A 45 9.67 -4.00 -0.94
C PRO A 45 8.34 -4.32 -0.25
N GLU A 46 7.50 -3.31 -0.03
CA GLU A 46 6.19 -3.47 0.59
C GLU A 46 5.08 -2.66 -0.10
N THR A 47 3.88 -3.25 -0.08
CA THR A 47 2.61 -2.59 -0.40
C THR A 47 1.66 -2.69 0.78
N ALA A 48 1.14 -1.56 1.23
CA ALA A 48 0.17 -1.47 2.32
C ALA A 48 -1.22 -1.12 1.76
N PHE A 49 -2.21 -1.91 2.16
CA PHE A 49 -3.62 -1.64 1.91
C PHE A 49 -4.30 -1.31 3.23
N PHE A 50 -5.11 -0.27 3.28
CA PHE A 50 -5.83 0.09 4.50
C PHE A 50 -7.27 0.51 4.25
N ILE A 51 -8.10 0.28 5.26
CA ILE A 51 -9.47 0.78 5.32
C ILE A 51 -9.60 1.62 6.59
N GLU A 52 -10.01 2.87 6.45
CA GLU A 52 -10.39 3.72 7.57
C GLU A 52 -11.79 3.35 8.05
N ASN A 53 -11.89 2.99 9.32
CA ASN A 53 -13.16 2.91 10.03
C ASN A 53 -13.13 3.96 11.12
N LYS A 54 -14.28 4.57 11.44
CA LYS A 54 -14.46 5.69 12.40
C LYS A 54 -13.32 5.92 13.41
N ASN A 55 -12.96 4.90 14.18
CA ASN A 55 -11.94 5.00 15.24
C ASN A 55 -10.76 4.03 15.06
N THR A 56 -10.69 3.26 13.96
CA THR A 56 -9.66 2.24 13.73
C THR A 56 -9.23 2.18 12.27
N ILE A 57 -7.95 1.91 12.05
CA ILE A 57 -7.42 1.62 10.72
C ILE A 57 -7.19 0.12 10.64
N GLN A 58 -7.82 -0.54 9.67
CA GLN A 58 -7.46 -1.91 9.33
C GLN A 58 -6.37 -1.87 8.27
N LEU A 59 -5.29 -2.62 8.49
CA LEU A 59 -4.07 -2.53 7.69
C LEU A 59 -3.60 -3.94 7.30
N ARG A 60 -3.23 -4.11 6.03
CA ARG A 60 -2.61 -5.33 5.49
C ARG A 60 -1.37 -4.98 4.69
N TRP A 61 -0.30 -5.74 4.89
CA TRP A 61 0.95 -5.60 4.14
C TRP A 61 1.20 -6.81 3.26
N PHE A 62 1.77 -6.55 2.09
CA PHE A 62 2.17 -7.56 1.12
C PHE A 62 3.57 -7.22 0.61
N THR A 63 4.43 -8.23 0.58
CA THR A 63 5.62 -8.22 -0.28
C THR A 63 5.20 -8.75 -1.67
N PRO A 64 5.99 -8.48 -2.72
CA PRO A 64 5.89 -9.20 -3.99
C PRO A 64 5.88 -10.73 -3.81
#